data_AF-A0A522B330-F1
#
_entry.id   AF-A0A522B330-F1
#
_cell.length_a   1.000
_cell.length_b   1.000
_cell.length_c   1.000
_cell.angle_alpha   90.00
_cell.angle_beta   90.00
_cell.angle_gamma   90.00
#
_symmetry.space_group_name_H-M   'P 1'
#
loop_
_entity.id
_entity.type
_entity.pdbx_description
1 polymer ?
#
loop_
_entity_poly.entity_id
_entity_poly.type
_entity_poly.pdbx_seq_one_letter_code
_entity_poly.pdbx_strand_id
1 'polypeptide(L)'
;MRCRTLFLSGLLLALTASSALAGEPRALPLLPAPEFRVAEVFDNRLEMWIELYATKNPEVVDYATARKVLRVIMHPDGTPGYDLAPHPLFIWWGRALWKDVEEDGINGNEVIQEDNVIFHPNPYLRLYRDQ
;
A
#
# COMPACT_ATOMS: atom_id res chain seq x y z
N MET A 1 13.36 -50.44 32.40
CA MET A 1 12.23 -49.49 32.22
C MET A 1 12.56 -48.26 33.05
N ARG A 2 12.73 -47.01 32.61
CA ARG A 2 12.21 -46.25 31.48
C ARG A 2 13.22 -45.14 31.15
N CYS A 3 13.96 -45.29 30.06
CA CYS A 3 14.66 -44.20 29.38
C CYS A 3 13.65 -43.58 28.42
N ARG A 4 12.80 -42.67 28.92
CA ARG A 4 11.67 -42.16 28.12
C ARG A 4 11.11 -40.83 28.66
N THR A 5 11.99 -39.90 29.03
CA THR A 5 11.53 -38.56 29.47
C THR A 5 12.42 -37.41 29.04
N LEU A 6 13.53 -37.65 28.35
CA LEU A 6 14.43 -36.58 27.90
C LEU A 6 14.11 -35.99 26.52
N PHE A 7 13.25 -36.63 25.72
CA PHE A 7 12.93 -36.16 24.36
C PHE A 7 11.81 -35.09 24.29
N LEU A 8 11.02 -34.90 25.34
CA LEU A 8 9.88 -33.97 25.32
C LEU A 8 10.24 -32.54 25.75
N SER A 9 11.36 -32.35 26.46
CA SER A 9 11.79 -31.03 26.93
C SER A 9 12.48 -30.20 25.84
N GLY A 10 13.22 -30.86 24.93
CA GLY A 10 13.92 -30.18 23.84
C GLY A 10 12.98 -29.61 22.76
N LEU A 11 11.82 -30.23 22.54
CA LEU A 11 10.86 -29.80 21.51
C LEU A 11 10.05 -28.55 21.93
N LEU A 12 9.81 -28.37 23.24
CA LEU A 12 9.12 -27.17 23.75
C LEU A 12 10.01 -25.92 23.72
N LEU A 13 11.33 -26.07 23.85
CA LEU A 13 12.29 -24.97 23.78
C LEU A 13 12.65 -24.56 22.33
N ALA A 14 12.42 -25.43 21.35
CA ALA A 14 12.60 -25.09 19.94
C ALA A 14 11.39 -24.34 19.34
N LEU A 15 10.20 -24.44 19.96
CA LEU A 15 8.99 -23.79 19.44
C LEU A 15 8.86 -22.31 19.82
N THR A 16 9.58 -21.83 20.84
CA THR A 16 9.51 -20.43 21.28
C THR A 16 10.54 -19.51 20.60
N ALA A 17 11.45 -20.06 19.79
CA ALA A 17 12.53 -19.30 19.17
C ALA A 17 12.21 -18.73 17.77
N SER A 18 11.01 -18.98 17.21
CA SER A 18 10.66 -18.50 15.85
C SER A 18 9.91 -17.17 15.80
N SER A 19 9.67 -16.51 16.93
CA SER A 19 9.01 -15.19 16.97
C SER A 19 10.00 -14.03 17.10
N ALA A 20 11.25 -14.23 16.72
CA ALA A 20 12.31 -13.24 16.81
C ALA A 20 12.71 -12.75 15.42
N LEU A 21 11.88 -11.90 14.80
CA LEU A 21 12.26 -10.69 14.03
C LEU A 21 11.06 -9.99 13.33
N ALA A 22 9.84 -10.02 13.86
CA ALA A 22 8.84 -9.07 13.38
C ALA A 22 9.18 -7.71 14.00
N GLY A 23 9.90 -6.85 13.26
CA GLY A 23 10.11 -5.47 13.69
C GLY A 23 8.77 -4.78 13.96
N GLU A 24 8.75 -3.86 14.92
CA GLU A 24 7.55 -3.05 15.23
C GLU A 24 6.91 -2.51 13.94
N PRO A 25 5.58 -2.65 13.76
CA PRO A 25 4.88 -2.12 12.59
C PRO A 25 5.19 -0.63 12.44
N ARG A 26 5.86 -0.23 11.35
CA ARG A 26 6.18 1.18 11.09
C ARG A 26 4.90 1.96 10.84
N ALA A 27 4.66 3.06 11.55
CA ALA A 27 3.46 3.88 11.32
C ALA A 27 3.30 4.24 9.83
N LEU A 28 2.07 4.10 9.31
CA LEU A 28 1.76 4.47 7.93
C LEU A 28 1.97 5.97 7.70
N PRO A 29 2.42 6.39 6.51
CA PRO A 29 2.50 7.81 6.18
C PRO A 29 1.12 8.48 6.29
N LEU A 30 1.08 9.69 6.83
CA LEU A 30 -0.15 10.49 6.87
C LEU A 30 -0.62 10.79 5.44
N LEU A 31 -1.95 10.77 5.24
CA LEU A 31 -2.53 11.12 3.95
C LEU A 31 -2.41 12.63 3.71
N PRO A 32 -2.02 13.07 2.50
CA PRO A 32 -2.00 14.47 2.16
C PRO A 32 -3.42 15.07 2.17
N ALA A 33 -3.48 16.37 2.41
CA ALA A 33 -4.75 17.08 2.34
C ALA A 33 -5.26 17.16 0.88
N PRO A 34 -6.58 17.19 0.64
CA PRO A 34 -7.16 17.11 -0.71
C PRO A 34 -6.68 18.20 -1.68
N GLU A 35 -6.30 19.38 -1.18
CA GLU A 35 -5.79 20.50 -1.99
C GLU A 35 -4.46 20.21 -2.70
N PHE A 36 -3.69 19.22 -2.24
CA PHE A 36 -2.46 18.78 -2.91
C PHE A 36 -2.71 17.73 -3.99
N ARG A 37 -3.95 17.29 -4.18
CA ARG A 37 -4.32 16.30 -5.18
C ARG A 37 -4.28 16.93 -6.56
N VAL A 38 -3.46 16.38 -7.44
CA VAL A 38 -3.24 16.89 -8.80
C VAL A 38 -3.90 16.03 -9.87
N ALA A 39 -4.19 14.75 -9.57
CA ALA A 39 -4.88 13.87 -10.49
C ALA A 39 -5.57 12.71 -9.77
N GLU A 40 -6.56 12.14 -10.46
CA GLU A 40 -7.33 10.96 -10.05
C GLU A 40 -7.44 10.01 -11.24
N VAL A 41 -7.23 8.73 -11.01
CA VAL A 41 -7.25 7.71 -12.05
C VAL A 41 -8.00 6.49 -11.55
N PHE A 42 -9.06 6.10 -12.26
CA PHE A 42 -9.67 4.79 -12.08
C PHE A 42 -8.99 3.77 -12.99
N ASP A 43 -8.36 2.75 -12.38
CA ASP A 43 -7.90 1.57 -13.11
C ASP A 43 -8.98 0.49 -13.04
N ASN A 44 -9.66 0.27 -14.16
CA ASN A 44 -10.74 -0.71 -14.27
C ASN A 44 -10.27 -2.17 -14.21
N ARG A 45 -8.99 -2.46 -14.49
CA ARG A 45 -8.45 -3.82 -14.43
C ARG A 45 -8.14 -4.22 -13.01
N LEU A 46 -7.70 -3.25 -12.21
CA LEU A 46 -7.38 -3.45 -10.80
C LEU A 46 -8.56 -3.13 -9.88
N GLU A 47 -9.62 -2.51 -10.41
CA GLU A 47 -10.74 -1.98 -9.63
C GLU A 47 -10.27 -1.00 -8.53
N MET A 48 -9.29 -0.17 -8.87
CA MET A 48 -8.62 0.75 -7.95
C MET A 48 -8.84 2.20 -8.36
N TRP A 49 -9.08 3.04 -7.36
CA TRP A 49 -9.04 4.49 -7.46
C TRP A 49 -7.69 4.98 -6.96
N ILE A 50 -6.91 5.59 -7.86
CA ILE A 50 -5.58 6.10 -7.59
C ILE A 50 -5.64 7.61 -7.50
N GLU A 51 -5.13 8.16 -6.40
CA GLU A 51 -5.04 9.61 -6.20
C GLU A 51 -3.55 10.00 -6.20
N LEU A 52 -3.20 11.01 -6.99
CA LEU A 52 -1.84 11.51 -7.10
C LEU A 52 -1.75 12.88 -6.44
N TYR A 53 -0.71 13.08 -5.64
CA TYR A 53 -0.50 14.30 -4.87
C TYR A 53 0.88 14.89 -5.13
N ALA A 54 0.93 16.22 -5.10
CA ALA A 54 2.13 17.01 -5.28
C ALA A 54 2.29 17.96 -4.08
N THR A 55 2.93 17.46 -3.01
CA THR A 55 2.93 18.14 -1.69
C THR A 55 3.99 19.22 -1.57
N LYS A 56 5.04 19.19 -2.40
CA LYS A 56 6.17 20.14 -2.36
C LYS A 56 6.25 21.04 -3.60
N ASN A 57 5.99 20.48 -4.78
CA ASN A 57 6.05 21.18 -6.05
C ASN A 57 4.88 20.70 -6.91
N PRO A 58 3.98 21.59 -7.39
CA PRO A 58 2.80 21.20 -8.17
C PRO A 58 3.08 20.42 -9.46
N GLU A 59 4.31 20.48 -9.99
CA GLU A 59 4.68 19.77 -11.21
C GLU A 59 5.22 18.35 -10.96
N VAL A 60 5.44 17.97 -9.69
CA VAL A 60 6.08 16.70 -9.33
C VAL A 60 5.20 15.93 -8.35
N VAL A 61 4.73 14.77 -8.79
CA VAL A 61 4.01 13.83 -7.91
C VAL A 61 5.02 13.20 -6.95
N ASP A 62 4.83 13.44 -5.66
CA ASP A 62 5.69 12.92 -4.58
C ASP A 62 4.95 12.05 -3.57
N TYR A 63 3.65 11.82 -3.79
CA TYR A 63 2.81 10.95 -3.00
C TYR A 63 1.68 10.38 -3.86
N ALA A 64 1.37 9.10 -3.72
CA ALA A 64 0.19 8.49 -4.32
C ALA A 64 -0.53 7.55 -3.35
N THR A 65 -1.85 7.47 -3.47
CA THR A 65 -2.67 6.49 -2.74
C THR A 65 -3.45 5.65 -3.74
N ALA A 66 -3.80 4.42 -3.36
CA ALA A 66 -4.72 3.61 -4.13
C ALA A 66 -5.76 2.97 -3.19
N ARG A 67 -7.05 3.23 -3.46
CA ARG A 67 -8.20 2.66 -2.74
C ARG A 67 -8.95 1.68 -3.62
N LYS A 68 -9.49 0.62 -3.02
CA LYS A 68 -10.40 -0.28 -3.73
C LYS A 68 -11.69 0.46 -4.06
N VAL A 69 -12.18 0.29 -5.28
CA VAL A 69 -13.53 0.71 -5.66
C VAL A 69 -14.52 -0.38 -5.21
N LEU A 70 -15.41 -0.02 -4.30
CA LEU A 70 -16.45 -0.91 -3.80
C LEU A 70 -17.64 -0.98 -4.76
N ARG A 71 -17.95 0.16 -5.40
CA ARG A 71 -19.06 0.28 -6.35
C ARG A 71 -18.85 1.45 -7.30
N VAL A 72 -19.18 1.25 -8.57
CA VAL A 72 -19.31 2.34 -9.55
C VAL A 72 -20.77 2.80 -9.56
N ILE A 73 -20.98 4.11 -9.45
CA ILE A 73 -22.28 4.76 -9.42
C ILE A 73 -22.40 5.59 -10.71
N MET A 74 -23.46 5.40 -11.49
CA MET A 74 -23.72 6.26 -12.64
C MET A 74 -24.65 7.40 -12.23
N HIS A 75 -24.18 8.63 -12.31
CA HIS A 75 -24.99 9.82 -12.05
C HIS A 75 -25.98 10.08 -13.21
N PRO A 76 -27.07 10.82 -12.96
CA PRO A 76 -28.06 11.14 -14.01
C PRO A 76 -27.50 11.91 -15.20
N ASP A 77 -26.39 12.63 -15.04
CA ASP A 77 -25.68 13.35 -16.09
C ASP A 77 -24.74 12.45 -16.92
N GLY A 78 -24.69 11.15 -16.62
CA GLY A 78 -23.85 10.17 -17.29
C GLY A 78 -22.42 10.11 -16.77
N THR A 79 -22.06 10.88 -15.74
CA THR A 79 -20.73 10.81 -15.14
C THR A 79 -20.62 9.65 -14.14
N PRO A 80 -19.48 8.96 -14.07
CA PRO A 80 -19.25 7.94 -13.06
C PRO A 80 -18.82 8.57 -11.73
N GLY A 81 -19.50 8.18 -10.65
CA GLY A 81 -19.05 8.31 -9.27
C GLY A 81 -18.53 6.98 -8.74
N TYR A 82 -17.72 7.02 -7.69
CA TYR A 82 -17.06 5.85 -7.13
C TYR A 82 -17.24 5.81 -5.62
N ASP A 83 -17.76 4.69 -5.13
CA ASP A 83 -17.77 4.37 -3.70
C ASP A 83 -16.46 3.65 -3.38
N LEU A 84 -15.68 4.19 -2.45
CA LEU A 84 -14.30 3.78 -2.19
C LEU A 84 -14.18 3.13 -0.82
N ALA A 85 -13.23 2.20 -0.69
CA ALA A 85 -12.80 1.73 0.63
C ALA A 85 -12.38 2.93 1.51
N PRO A 86 -12.65 2.88 2.83
CA PRO A 86 -12.39 3.98 3.74
C PRO A 86 -10.88 4.31 3.85
N HIS A 87 -10.04 3.29 3.71
CA HIS A 87 -8.59 3.38 3.81
C HIS A 87 -7.91 2.92 2.50
N PRO A 88 -6.77 3.52 2.13
CA PRO A 88 -6.02 3.11 0.95
C PRO A 88 -5.35 1.76 1.18
N LEU A 89 -5.41 0.87 0.18
CA LEU A 89 -4.68 -0.39 0.19
C LEU A 89 -3.17 -0.16 0.02
N PHE A 90 -2.81 0.86 -0.76
CA PHE A 90 -1.41 1.22 -1.02
C PHE A 90 -1.17 2.71 -0.83
N ILE A 91 0.00 3.03 -0.29
CA ILE A 91 0.55 4.38 -0.19
C ILE A 91 1.94 4.36 -0.81
N TRP A 92 2.19 5.15 -1.85
CA TRP A 92 3.54 5.39 -2.33
C TRP A 92 4.01 6.76 -1.83
N TRP A 93 5.06 6.77 -1.01
CA TRP A 93 5.61 7.98 -0.44
C TRP A 93 7.07 7.79 -0.03
N GLY A 94 7.88 8.85 -0.18
CA GLY A 94 9.28 8.82 0.25
C GLY A 94 10.10 7.75 -0.48
N ARG A 95 9.72 7.44 -1.73
CA ARG A 95 10.27 6.34 -2.55
C ARG A 95 10.03 4.94 -1.98
N ALA A 96 9.06 4.79 -1.10
CA ALA A 96 8.63 3.51 -0.56
C ALA A 96 7.18 3.26 -0.93
N LEU A 97 6.88 2.04 -1.39
CA LEU A 97 5.51 1.55 -1.48
C LEU A 97 5.14 0.87 -0.16
N TRP A 98 4.16 1.44 0.53
CA TRP A 98 3.58 0.95 1.77
C TRP A 98 2.25 0.27 1.45
N LYS A 99 1.97 -0.82 2.16
CA LYS A 99 0.68 -1.50 2.12
C LYS A 99 -0.04 -1.31 3.44
N ASP A 100 -1.31 -0.96 3.39
CA ASP A 100 -2.15 -0.88 4.59
C ASP A 100 -2.61 -2.29 4.99
N VAL A 101 -2.31 -2.66 6.22
CA VAL A 101 -2.42 -4.02 6.76
C VAL A 101 -3.85 -4.34 7.18
N GLU A 102 -4.64 -3.33 7.56
CA GLU A 102 -6.02 -3.54 8.03
C GLU A 102 -6.94 -4.06 6.91
N GLU A 103 -6.62 -3.76 5.65
CA GLU A 103 -7.35 -4.27 4.48
C GLU A 103 -6.75 -5.54 3.86
N ASP A 104 -5.44 -5.80 4.05
CA ASP A 104 -4.76 -6.95 3.42
C ASP A 104 -4.72 -8.23 4.28
N GLY A 105 -4.82 -8.10 5.60
CA GLY A 105 -5.05 -9.23 6.50
C GLY A 105 -3.93 -10.28 6.64
N ILE A 106 -2.71 -10.03 6.13
CA ILE A 106 -1.69 -11.09 6.03
C ILE A 106 -0.37 -10.83 6.79
N ASN A 107 0.17 -9.61 6.91
CA ASN A 107 1.35 -9.29 7.75
C ASN A 107 1.64 -7.79 7.78
N GLY A 108 2.34 -7.29 8.81
CA GLY A 108 2.57 -5.88 9.14
C GLY A 108 3.11 -4.95 8.03
N ASN A 109 3.28 -3.65 8.34
CA ASN A 109 3.61 -2.59 7.39
C ASN A 109 4.93 -2.87 6.65
N GLU A 110 4.84 -3.48 5.47
CA GLU A 110 5.97 -3.82 4.61
C GLU A 110 6.24 -2.69 3.61
N VAL A 111 7.51 -2.31 3.48
CA VAL A 111 7.99 -1.56 2.33
C VAL A 111 8.15 -2.55 1.19
N ILE A 112 7.25 -2.52 0.21
CA ILE A 112 7.21 -3.49 -0.89
C ILE A 112 8.29 -3.18 -1.93
N GLN A 113 8.71 -1.92 -2.05
CA GLN A 113 9.71 -1.49 -3.02
C GLN A 113 10.37 -0.15 -2.62
N GLU A 114 11.71 -0.10 -2.62
CA GLU A 114 12.53 1.14 -2.39
C GLU A 114 13.17 1.68 -3.70
N ASP A 115 12.79 1.12 -4.84
CA ASP A 115 13.32 1.56 -6.13
C ASP A 115 12.79 2.93 -6.50
N ASN A 116 13.70 3.73 -7.07
CA ASN A 116 13.60 5.16 -7.36
C ASN A 116 12.58 5.50 -8.47
N VAL A 117 11.34 5.04 -8.36
CA VAL A 117 10.29 5.25 -9.36
C VAL A 117 9.76 6.68 -9.24
N ILE A 118 9.91 7.49 -10.27
CA ILE A 118 9.32 8.82 -10.37
C ILE A 118 7.98 8.69 -11.11
N PHE A 119 6.89 9.12 -10.48
CA PHE A 119 5.58 9.20 -11.15
C PHE A 119 5.49 10.53 -11.91
N HIS A 120 5.35 10.46 -13.23
CA HIS A 120 5.07 11.64 -14.02
C HIS A 120 3.59 12.04 -13.88
N PRO A 121 3.26 13.34 -13.82
CA PRO A 121 1.88 13.83 -13.65
C PRO A 121 0.96 13.50 -14.83
N ASN A 122 1.50 13.04 -15.96
CA ASN A 122 0.72 12.56 -17.08
C ASN A 122 0.57 11.03 -17.01
N PRO A 123 -0.62 10.49 -16.71
CA PRO A 123 -0.85 9.05 -16.56
C PRO A 123 -0.69 8.26 -17.88
N TYR A 124 -0.61 8.95 -19.03
CA TYR A 124 -0.40 8.34 -20.35
C TYR A 124 1.08 8.30 -20.77
N LEU A 125 1.97 9.00 -20.06
CA LEU A 125 3.42 8.84 -20.26
C LEU A 125 3.90 7.60 -19.50
N ARG A 126 3.41 6.44 -19.95
CA ARG A 126 3.99 5.14 -19.58
C ARG A 126 5.45 5.13 -20.00
N LEU A 127 6.33 5.10 -19.01
CA LEU A 127 7.59 4.36 -19.08
C LEU A 127 8.51 4.78 -20.24
N TYR A 128 8.96 6.04 -20.26
CA TYR A 128 10.31 6.26 -20.77
C TYR A 128 11.26 5.75 -19.70
N ARG A 129 11.64 4.47 -19.83
CA ARG A 129 12.82 3.93 -19.16
C ARG A 129 13.99 4.76 -19.68
N ASP A 130 14.61 5.53 -18.79
CA ASP A 130 15.82 6.26 -19.10
C ASP A 130 16.82 5.31 -19.79
N GLN A 131 17.30 5.73 -20.96
CA GLN A 131 18.46 5.14 -21.63
C GLN A 131 19.74 5.57 -20.93
#